data_AF-A0A7C7WIK9-F1
#
_entry.id   AF-A0A7C7WIK9-F1
#
_cell.length_a   1.000
_cell.length_b   1.000
_cell.length_c   1.000
_cell.angle_alpha   90.00
_cell.angle_beta   90.00
_cell.angle_gamma   90.00
#
_symmetry.space_group_name_H-M   'P 1'
#
loop_
_entity.id
_entity.type
_entity.pdbx_description
1 polymer ?
#
loop_
_entity_poly.entity_id
_entity_poly.type
_entity_poly.pdbx_seq_one_letter_code
_entity_poly.pdbx_strand_id
1 'polypeptide(L)'
;MVLERLGVTPVTMPAASAYEALSRGTIDGIILSIGDWVSYSLEELLTYTVTDVAIGHWQSYLAVTQRTWDGLTDEQREAWGRV
;
A
#
# COMPACT_ATOMS: atom_id res chain seq x y z
N MET A 1 -7.63 -8.72 14.05
CA MET A 1 -6.58 -7.86 13.43
C MET A 1 -6.37 -6.59 14.25
N VAL A 2 -5.23 -5.89 14.10
CA VAL A 2 -4.89 -4.69 14.91
C VAL A 2 -6.00 -3.63 14.93
N LEU A 3 -6.69 -3.40 13.82
CA LEU A 3 -7.76 -2.40 13.70
C LEU A 3 -9.05 -2.76 14.45
N GLU A 4 -9.44 -4.03 14.47
CA GLU A 4 -10.61 -4.49 15.24
C GLU A 4 -10.40 -4.27 16.75
N ARG A 5 -9.14 -4.40 17.22
CA ARG A 5 -8.78 -4.10 18.61
C ARG A 5 -8.88 -2.60 18.94
N LEU A 6 -8.86 -1.74 17.93
CA LEU A 6 -9.09 -0.30 18.04
C LEU A 6 -10.57 0.08 17.86
N GLY A 7 -11.48 -0.90 17.71
CA GLY A 7 -12.91 -0.67 17.51
C GLY A 7 -13.31 -0.31 16.08
N VAL A 8 -12.39 -0.43 15.12
CA VAL A 8 -12.65 -0.18 13.69
C VAL A 8 -13.33 -1.41 13.08
N THR A 9 -14.23 -1.19 12.11
CA THR A 9 -14.74 -2.27 11.22
C THR A 9 -13.90 -2.29 9.94
N PRO A 10 -12.85 -3.13 9.84
CA PRO A 10 -11.95 -3.08 8.70
C PRO A 10 -12.61 -3.66 7.45
N VAL A 11 -12.37 -3.02 6.32
CA VAL A 11 -12.65 -3.56 4.99
C VAL A 11 -11.36 -3.60 4.19
N THR A 12 -11.18 -4.64 3.38
CA THR A 12 -10.04 -4.76 2.48
C THR A 12 -10.50 -4.57 1.05
N MET A 13 -9.85 -3.68 0.32
CA MET A 13 -10.15 -3.38 -1.08
C MET A 13 -8.87 -2.98 -1.82
N PRO A 14 -8.86 -3.05 -3.16
CA PRO A 14 -7.76 -2.52 -3.96
C PRO A 14 -7.55 -1.03 -3.70
N ALA A 15 -6.29 -0.58 -3.55
CA ALA A 15 -5.97 0.84 -3.31
C ALA A 15 -6.54 1.77 -4.38
N ALA A 16 -6.57 1.33 -5.65
CA ALA A 16 -7.16 2.09 -6.76
C ALA A 16 -8.67 2.37 -6.61
N SER A 17 -9.38 1.65 -5.75
CA SER A 17 -10.80 1.89 -5.45
C SER A 17 -11.03 2.81 -4.24
N ALA A 18 -9.96 3.19 -3.52
CA ALA A 18 -10.06 3.96 -2.29
C ALA A 18 -10.65 5.36 -2.50
N TYR A 19 -10.25 6.07 -3.56
CA TYR A 19 -10.77 7.41 -3.88
C TYR A 19 -12.30 7.39 -3.98
N GLU A 20 -12.83 6.48 -4.78
CA GLU A 20 -14.26 6.31 -5.01
C GLU A 20 -15.01 5.84 -3.74
N ALA A 21 -14.38 5.02 -2.91
CA ALA A 21 -14.95 4.58 -1.64
C ALA A 21 -15.04 5.72 -0.61
N LEU A 22 -14.01 6.57 -0.53
CA LEU A 22 -13.99 7.76 0.32
C LEU A 22 -14.97 8.82 -0.18
N SER A 23 -14.98 9.12 -1.49
CA SER A 23 -15.83 10.17 -2.06
C SER A 23 -17.33 9.89 -1.90
N ARG A 24 -17.73 8.61 -1.86
CA ARG A 24 -19.11 8.18 -1.59
C ARG A 24 -19.42 7.95 -0.11
N GLY A 25 -18.45 8.09 0.79
CA GLY A 25 -18.63 7.78 2.22
C GLY A 25 -18.89 6.30 2.49
N THR A 26 -18.42 5.40 1.62
CA THR A 26 -18.47 3.95 1.87
C THR A 26 -17.42 3.53 2.90
N ILE A 27 -16.31 4.26 3.00
CA ILE A 27 -15.33 4.16 4.08
C ILE A 27 -15.07 5.56 4.65
N ASP A 28 -14.80 5.62 5.95
CA ASP A 28 -14.55 6.87 6.67
C ASP A 28 -13.05 7.25 6.70
N GLY A 29 -12.17 6.32 6.36
CA GLY A 29 -10.73 6.51 6.43
C GLY A 29 -9.96 5.33 5.84
N ILE A 30 -8.64 5.52 5.71
CA ILE A 30 -7.75 4.55 5.09
C ILE A 30 -6.41 4.51 5.82
N ILE A 31 -5.78 3.33 5.82
CA ILE A 31 -4.37 3.16 6.19
C ILE A 31 -3.62 2.84 4.91
N LEU A 32 -2.82 3.79 4.46
CA LEU A 32 -2.01 3.72 3.25
C LEU A 32 -0.75 4.57 3.44
N SER A 33 0.32 4.24 2.72
CA SER A 33 1.54 5.05 2.69
C SER A 33 1.23 6.49 2.28
N ILE A 34 1.76 7.48 3.00
CA ILE A 34 1.58 8.90 2.68
C ILE A 34 2.10 9.26 1.29
N GLY A 35 3.15 8.56 0.81
CA GLY A 35 3.71 8.77 -0.53
C GLY A 35 2.74 8.43 -1.67
N ASP A 36 1.71 7.62 -1.40
CA ASP A 36 0.75 7.20 -2.41
C ASP A 36 -0.44 8.16 -2.55
N TRP A 37 -0.63 9.08 -1.59
CA TRP A 37 -1.86 9.87 -1.48
C TRP A 37 -2.08 10.78 -2.69
N VAL A 38 -1.02 11.42 -3.18
CA VAL A 38 -1.06 12.27 -4.37
C VAL A 38 -1.47 11.45 -5.60
N SER A 39 -0.85 10.29 -5.79
CA SER A 39 -1.11 9.41 -6.96
C SER A 39 -2.53 8.85 -6.97
N TYR A 40 -3.16 8.70 -5.80
CA TYR A 40 -4.55 8.28 -5.66
C TYR A 40 -5.54 9.44 -5.44
N SER A 41 -5.08 10.69 -5.52
CA SER A 41 -5.91 11.90 -5.32
C SER A 41 -6.64 11.94 -3.98
N LEU A 42 -6.06 11.38 -2.92
CA LEU A 42 -6.71 11.24 -1.61
C LEU A 42 -6.64 12.51 -0.76
N GLU A 43 -5.70 13.41 -1.04
CA GLU A 43 -5.43 14.61 -0.24
C GLU A 43 -6.64 15.55 -0.14
N GLU A 44 -7.49 15.60 -1.16
CA GLU A 44 -8.70 16.42 -1.18
C GLU A 44 -9.86 15.81 -0.37
N LEU A 45 -9.82 14.51 -0.11
CA LEU A 45 -10.87 13.77 0.58
C LEU A 45 -10.58 13.55 2.07
N LEU A 46 -9.30 13.50 2.45
CA LEU A 46 -8.87 13.25 3.82
C LEU A 46 -8.84 14.56 4.64
N THR A 47 -9.68 14.65 5.67
CA THR A 47 -9.73 15.84 6.53
C THR A 47 -8.76 15.78 7.71
N TYR A 48 -8.40 14.57 8.15
CA TYR A 48 -7.53 14.34 9.30
C TYR A 48 -6.45 13.33 8.96
N THR A 49 -5.24 13.59 9.43
CA THR A 49 -4.10 12.66 9.37
C THR A 49 -3.63 12.36 10.77
N VAL A 50 -3.45 11.08 11.08
CA VAL A 50 -2.86 10.64 12.35
C VAL A 50 -1.44 10.17 12.07
N THR A 51 -0.46 10.86 12.63
CA THR A 51 0.96 10.51 12.52
C THR A 51 1.44 9.71 13.71
N ASP A 52 2.67 9.18 13.64
CA ASP A 52 3.36 8.53 14.76
C ASP A 52 2.67 7.27 15.32
N VAL A 53 1.79 6.65 14.52
CA VAL A 53 1.13 5.40 14.87
C VAL A 53 1.96 4.21 14.38
N ALA A 54 2.40 3.37 15.32
CA ALA A 54 3.11 2.13 15.02
C ALA A 54 2.15 0.98 14.61
N ILE A 55 1.46 1.15 13.47
CA ILE A 55 0.53 0.15 12.90
C ILE A 55 1.17 -0.76 11.84
N GLY A 56 2.50 -0.66 11.67
CA GLY A 56 3.27 -1.38 10.66
C GLY A 56 3.71 -0.46 9.51
N HIS A 57 4.66 -0.92 8.70
CA HIS A 57 5.14 -0.20 7.52
C HIS A 57 4.63 -0.86 6.24
N TRP A 58 4.47 -0.07 5.18
CA TRP A 58 4.14 -0.62 3.86
C TRP A 58 5.38 -1.29 3.27
N GLN A 59 5.33 -2.59 3.02
CA GLN A 59 6.39 -3.29 2.28
C GLN A 59 6.05 -3.30 0.79
N SER A 60 6.92 -2.71 -0.02
CA SER A 60 6.98 -3.00 -1.45
C SER A 60 7.96 -4.15 -1.66
N TYR A 61 7.80 -4.89 -2.75
CA TYR A 61 8.71 -5.96 -3.14
C TYR A 61 9.07 -5.82 -4.61
N LEU A 62 10.33 -6.07 -4.92
CA LEU A 62 10.77 -6.31 -6.28
C LEU A 62 10.71 -7.81 -6.53
N ALA A 63 9.88 -8.24 -7.47
CA ALA A 63 9.68 -9.66 -7.76
C ALA A 63 9.64 -9.92 -9.26
N VAL A 64 10.13 -11.10 -9.64
CA VAL A 64 10.01 -11.68 -10.98
C VAL A 64 9.46 -13.09 -10.88
N THR A 65 8.89 -13.60 -11.98
CA THR A 65 8.48 -14.99 -12.04
C THR A 65 9.70 -15.93 -11.96
N GLN A 66 9.52 -17.14 -11.45
CA GLN A 66 10.59 -18.14 -11.41
C GLN A 66 11.17 -18.39 -12.82
N ARG A 67 10.31 -18.52 -13.83
CA ARG A 67 10.72 -18.68 -15.23
C ARG A 67 11.62 -17.54 -15.73
N THR A 68 11.30 -16.30 -15.35
CA THR A 68 12.14 -15.14 -15.69
C THR A 68 13.48 -15.23 -14.98
N TRP A 69 13.48 -15.53 -13.68
CA TRP A 69 14.69 -15.66 -12.88
C TRP A 69 15.66 -16.73 -13.40
N ASP A 70 15.13 -17.90 -13.73
CA ASP A 70 15.91 -19.03 -14.27
C ASP A 70 16.52 -18.70 -15.63
N GLY A 71 15.89 -17.80 -16.40
CA GLY A 71 16.37 -17.34 -17.70
C GLY A 71 17.40 -16.20 -17.64
N LEU A 72 17.68 -15.63 -16.47
CA LEU A 72 18.70 -14.59 -16.33
C LEU A 72 20.11 -15.17 -16.43
N THR A 73 21.04 -14.38 -16.97
CA THR A 73 22.47 -14.69 -16.88
C THR A 73 22.99 -14.49 -15.46
N ASP A 74 24.16 -15.03 -15.14
CA ASP A 74 24.79 -14.81 -13.83
C ASP A 74 25.04 -13.32 -13.55
N GLU A 75 25.50 -12.57 -14.55
CA GLU A 75 25.69 -11.12 -14.46
C GLU A 75 24.38 -10.38 -14.16
N GLN A 76 23.28 -10.79 -14.79
CA GLN A 76 21.96 -10.21 -14.54
C GLN A 76 21.42 -10.54 -13.15
N ARG A 77 21.66 -11.76 -12.64
CA ARG A 77 21.32 -12.12 -11.25
C ARG A 77 22.16 -11.34 -10.24
N GLU A 78 23.44 -11.12 -10.52
CA GLU A 78 24.31 -10.30 -9.68
C GLU A 78 23.89 -8.81 -9.69
N ALA A 79 23.47 -8.28 -10.84
CA ALA A 79 22.89 -6.94 -10.91
C ALA A 79 21.58 -6.84 -10.10
N TRP A 80 20.71 -7.86 -10.18
CA TRP A 80 19.47 -7.91 -9.41
C TRP A 80 19.68 -7.96 -7.89
N GLY A 81 20.75 -8.60 -7.41
CA GLY A 81 21.04 -8.65 -5.96
C GLY A 81 21.57 -7.34 -5.37
N ARG A 82 21.84 -6.33 -6.21
CA ARG A 82 22.39 -5.02 -5.79
C ARG A 82 21.32 -3.94 -5.60
N VAL A 83 20.07 -4.22 -5.96
CA VAL A 83 18.89 -3.37 -5.71
C VAL A 83 18.22 -3.79 -4.42
#